data_AF-H8KM42-F1
#
_entry.id   AF-H8KM42-F1
#
_cell.length_a   1.000
_cell.length_b   1.000
_cell.length_c   1.000
_cell.angle_alpha   90.00
_cell.angle_beta   90.00
_cell.angle_gamma   90.00
#
_symmetry.space_group_name_H-M   'P 1'
#
loop_
_entity.id
_entity.type
_entity.pdbx_description
1 polymer ?
#
loop_
_entity_poly.entity_id
_entity_poly.type
_entity_poly.pdbx_seq_one_letter_code
_entity_poly.pdbx_strand_id
1 'polypeptide(L)'
;MPSKTELEKRYTDYSNEQLLDLLNDRESYTELAVNVATCEVKRRHLSEQDIKDYVATKYRKAELYIEKNIHEELSLFLKSLFYFCWVPILTFPFKLNFQEDGAILKLKQSNFYSFAGFIFCAMGALCIWAFKFQLLSAIAVWIVGMLIALLVDTRFNRDRIVRRFEKIIKSHNAIIKQRSIDQDSSQLP
;
A
#
# COMPACT_ATOMS: atom_id res chain seq x y z
N MET A 1 -11.13 -3.61 30.73
CA MET A 1 -11.60 -2.49 29.86
C MET A 1 -11.19 -1.19 30.53
N PRO A 2 -10.70 -0.19 29.78
CA PRO A 2 -10.30 1.10 30.36
C PRO A 2 -11.53 1.86 30.88
N SER A 3 -11.34 2.60 31.97
CA SER A 3 -12.38 3.43 32.57
C SER A 3 -12.55 4.77 31.84
N LYS A 4 -13.70 5.44 32.02
CA LYS A 4 -14.01 6.73 31.38
C LYS A 4 -12.95 7.80 31.69
N THR A 5 -12.52 7.88 32.94
CA THR A 5 -11.52 8.85 33.42
C THR A 5 -10.12 8.60 32.84
N GLU A 6 -9.74 7.32 32.64
CA GLU A 6 -8.49 6.96 31.97
C GLU A 6 -8.52 7.33 30.48
N LEU A 7 -9.65 7.14 29.81
CA LEU A 7 -9.84 7.54 28.41
C LEU A 7 -9.80 9.06 28.24
N GLU A 8 -10.45 9.82 29.12
CA GLU A 8 -10.43 11.29 29.11
C GLU A 8 -9.01 11.85 29.28
N LYS A 9 -8.26 11.29 30.24
CA LYS A 9 -6.86 11.67 30.44
C LYS A 9 -6.01 11.36 29.21
N ARG A 10 -6.15 10.15 28.66
CA ARG A 10 -5.41 9.74 27.46
C ARG A 10 -5.74 10.58 26.23
N TYR A 11 -7.01 10.88 25.99
CA TYR A 11 -7.46 11.65 24.81
C TYR A 11 -7.20 13.15 24.95
N THR A 12 -6.97 13.65 26.16
CA THR A 12 -6.44 15.01 26.37
C THR A 12 -5.03 15.15 25.79
N ASP A 13 -4.21 14.11 25.86
CA ASP A 13 -2.84 14.12 25.33
C ASP A 13 -2.75 13.89 23.81
N TYR A 14 -3.87 13.51 23.16
CA TYR A 14 -3.90 13.24 21.72
C TYR A 14 -3.83 14.53 20.90
N SER A 15 -3.22 14.46 19.73
CA SER A 15 -3.32 15.53 18.72
C SER A 15 -4.72 15.59 18.11
N ASN A 16 -5.05 16.70 17.46
CA ASN A 16 -6.34 16.86 16.77
C ASN A 16 -6.50 15.81 15.66
N GLU A 17 -5.43 15.51 14.91
CA GLU A 17 -5.44 14.44 13.90
C GLU A 17 -5.75 13.08 14.52
N GLN A 18 -5.13 12.74 15.66
CA GLN A 18 -5.34 11.45 16.34
C GLN A 18 -6.78 11.29 16.85
N LEU A 19 -7.39 12.36 17.36
CA LEU A 19 -8.80 12.35 17.77
C LEU A 19 -9.72 12.15 16.57
N LEU A 20 -9.43 12.82 15.45
CA LEU A 20 -10.21 12.70 14.22
C LEU A 20 -10.01 11.32 13.55
N ASP A 21 -8.83 10.71 13.68
CA ASP A 21 -8.57 9.33 13.25
C ASP A 21 -9.44 8.33 14.02
N LEU A 22 -9.50 8.45 15.35
CA LEU A 22 -10.34 7.62 16.19
C LEU A 22 -11.83 7.77 15.82
N LEU A 23 -12.28 9.01 15.65
CA LEU A 23 -13.66 9.30 15.24
C LEU A 23 -13.98 8.89 13.80
N ASN A 24 -12.96 8.66 12.97
CA ASN A 24 -13.13 8.15 11.61
C ASN A 24 -13.17 6.61 11.58
N ASP A 25 -12.67 5.92 12.59
CA ASP A 25 -12.66 4.45 12.72
C ASP A 25 -13.53 3.97 13.91
N ARG A 26 -14.75 4.52 14.03
CA ARG A 26 -15.63 4.31 15.20
C ARG A 26 -15.97 2.85 15.48
N GLU A 27 -15.97 2.00 14.45
CA GLU A 27 -16.28 0.56 14.55
C GLU A 27 -15.20 -0.22 15.32
N SER A 28 -13.96 0.26 15.30
CA SER A 28 -12.83 -0.36 15.99
C SER A 28 -12.77 -0.01 17.48
N TYR A 29 -13.65 0.88 17.96
CA TYR A 29 -13.66 1.41 19.33
C TYR A 29 -14.98 1.17 20.05
N THR A 30 -14.93 1.18 21.38
CA THR A 30 -16.14 1.11 22.22
C THR A 30 -16.94 2.41 22.12
N GLU A 31 -18.25 2.34 22.26
CA GLU A 31 -19.12 3.54 22.29
C GLU A 31 -18.68 4.55 23.35
N LEU A 32 -18.20 4.06 24.50
CA LEU A 32 -17.63 4.90 25.56
C LEU A 32 -16.42 5.71 25.06
N ALA A 33 -15.50 5.08 24.33
CA ALA A 33 -14.33 5.75 23.75
C ALA A 33 -14.72 6.79 22.69
N VAL A 34 -15.67 6.45 21.81
CA VAL A 34 -16.17 7.38 20.79
C VAL A 34 -16.84 8.59 21.42
N ASN A 35 -17.63 8.39 22.49
CA ASN A 35 -18.29 9.48 23.20
C ASN A 35 -17.27 10.41 23.87
N VAL A 36 -16.26 9.87 24.54
CA VAL A 36 -15.20 10.68 25.18
C VAL A 36 -14.42 11.48 24.13
N ALA A 37 -14.04 10.85 23.02
CA ALA A 37 -13.35 11.54 21.92
C ALA A 37 -14.21 12.65 21.29
N THR A 38 -15.52 12.42 21.15
CA THR A 38 -16.46 13.43 20.63
C THR A 38 -16.57 14.63 21.58
N CYS A 39 -16.60 14.39 22.89
CA CYS A 39 -16.57 15.44 23.90
C CYS A 39 -15.26 16.24 23.86
N GLU A 40 -14.12 15.58 23.68
CA GLU A 40 -12.82 16.25 23.54
C GLU A 40 -12.74 17.12 22.28
N VAL A 41 -13.22 16.63 21.15
CA VAL A 41 -13.27 17.41 19.90
C VAL A 41 -14.13 18.67 20.06
N LYS A 42 -15.30 18.54 20.73
CA LYS A 42 -16.15 19.69 21.08
C LYS A 42 -15.46 20.66 22.04
N ARG A 43 -14.76 20.14 23.06
CA ARG A 43 -14.01 20.94 24.04
C ARG A 43 -12.91 21.78 23.40
N ARG A 44 -12.27 21.24 22.36
CA ARG A 44 -11.21 21.92 21.59
C ARG A 44 -11.74 22.88 20.53
N HIS A 45 -13.05 23.02 20.39
CA HIS A 45 -13.71 23.89 19.40
C HIS A 45 -13.20 23.68 17.98
N LEU A 46 -12.93 22.42 17.60
CA LEU A 46 -12.56 22.09 16.22
C LEU A 46 -13.69 22.53 15.29
N SER A 47 -13.35 23.40 14.34
CA SER A 47 -14.31 23.93 13.38
C SER A 47 -14.68 22.88 12.34
N GLU A 48 -15.81 23.05 11.67
CA GLU A 48 -16.15 22.22 10.51
C GLU A 48 -15.08 22.30 9.42
N GLN A 49 -14.38 23.44 9.32
CA GLN A 49 -13.29 23.62 8.37
C GLN A 49 -12.09 22.74 8.72
N ASP A 50 -11.71 22.64 10.00
CA ASP A 50 -10.61 21.76 10.44
C ASP A 50 -10.90 20.29 10.14
N ILE A 51 -12.16 19.87 10.31
CA ILE A 51 -12.60 18.51 9.98
C ILE A 51 -12.53 18.28 8.46
N LYS A 52 -12.96 19.26 7.65
CA LYS A 52 -12.87 19.19 6.19
C LYS A 52 -11.42 19.12 5.72
N ASP A 53 -10.54 19.95 6.28
CA ASP A 53 -9.12 20.00 5.92
C ASP A 53 -8.39 18.71 6.33
N TYR A 54 -8.72 18.14 7.49
CA TYR A 54 -8.22 16.83 7.91
C TYR A 54 -8.66 15.72 6.94
N VAL A 55 -9.94 15.70 6.59
CA VAL A 55 -10.48 14.72 5.65
C VAL A 55 -9.81 14.87 4.27
N ALA A 56 -9.65 16.12 3.78
CA ALA A 56 -8.98 16.42 2.52
C ALA A 56 -7.50 16.03 2.51
N THR A 57 -6.76 16.28 3.60
CA THR A 57 -5.36 15.88 3.72
C THR A 57 -5.20 14.37 3.79
N LYS A 58 -6.10 13.66 4.47
CA LYS A 58 -6.12 12.19 4.48
C LYS A 58 -6.38 11.62 3.08
N TYR A 59 -7.30 12.23 2.31
CA TYR A 59 -7.51 11.84 0.91
C TYR A 59 -6.31 12.12 0.05
N ARG A 60 -5.71 13.31 0.15
CA ARG A 60 -4.53 13.64 -0.63
C ARG A 60 -3.38 12.68 -0.35
N LYS A 61 -3.17 12.28 0.91
CA LYS A 61 -2.19 11.25 1.28
C LYS A 61 -2.53 9.89 0.67
N ALA A 62 -3.80 9.50 0.69
CA ALA A 62 -4.26 8.24 0.07
C ALA A 62 -4.12 8.27 -1.45
N GLU A 63 -4.48 9.36 -2.10
CA GLU A 63 -4.36 9.59 -3.55
C GLU A 63 -2.90 9.59 -3.99
N LEU A 64 -2.03 10.33 -3.29
CA LEU A 64 -0.58 10.29 -3.56
C LEU A 64 0.00 8.89 -3.38
N TYR A 65 -0.46 8.15 -2.36
CA TYR A 65 -0.04 6.77 -2.15
C TYR A 65 -0.52 5.86 -3.30
N ILE A 66 -1.75 6.06 -3.78
CA ILE A 66 -2.35 5.35 -4.91
C ILE A 66 -1.58 5.67 -6.19
N GLU A 67 -1.38 6.95 -6.51
CA GLU A 67 -0.68 7.41 -7.71
C GLU A 67 0.74 6.84 -7.76
N LYS A 68 1.51 7.00 -6.67
CA LYS A 68 2.88 6.48 -6.56
C LYS A 68 2.97 4.95 -6.65
N ASN A 69 1.98 4.22 -6.14
CA ASN A 69 2.04 2.76 -6.09
C ASN A 69 1.29 2.05 -7.23
N ILE A 70 0.46 2.74 -8.01
CA ILE A 70 -0.32 2.14 -9.11
C ILE A 70 0.22 2.58 -10.47
N HIS A 71 0.54 3.86 -10.65
CA HIS A 71 0.94 4.36 -11.96
C HIS A 71 2.44 4.23 -12.23
N GLU A 72 3.26 4.28 -11.18
CA GLU A 72 4.70 4.15 -11.33
C GLU A 72 5.16 2.70 -11.18
N GLU A 73 4.98 1.93 -12.25
CA GLU A 73 5.60 0.61 -12.33
C GLU A 73 7.13 0.70 -12.41
N LEU A 74 7.80 -0.38 -11.99
CA LEU A 74 9.22 -0.54 -12.21
C LEU A 74 9.50 -0.59 -13.73
N SER A 75 10.42 0.26 -14.22
CA SER A 75 10.75 0.28 -15.64
C SER A 75 11.28 -1.09 -16.11
N LEU A 76 11.05 -1.44 -17.38
CA LEU A 76 11.56 -2.70 -17.95
C LEU A 76 13.08 -2.86 -17.77
N PHE A 77 13.81 -1.74 -17.79
CA PHE A 77 15.24 -1.73 -17.54
C PHE A 77 15.55 -2.16 -16.10
N LEU A 78 14.88 -1.58 -15.09
CA LEU A 78 15.08 -1.99 -13.71
C LEU A 78 14.62 -3.42 -13.46
N LYS A 79 13.51 -3.87 -14.08
CA LYS A 79 13.06 -5.27 -14.02
C LYS A 79 14.16 -6.22 -14.53
N SER A 80 14.77 -5.89 -15.66
CA SER A 80 15.92 -6.64 -16.21
C SER A 80 17.13 -6.59 -15.28
N LEU A 81 17.46 -5.41 -14.74
CA LEU A 81 18.57 -5.24 -13.79
C LEU A 81 18.38 -6.12 -12.56
N PHE A 82 17.21 -6.10 -11.90
CA PHE A 82 16.98 -6.94 -10.72
C PHE A 82 16.99 -8.42 -11.03
N TYR A 83 16.55 -8.82 -12.23
CA TYR A 83 16.54 -10.21 -12.67
C TYR A 83 17.96 -10.74 -12.92
N PHE A 84 18.77 -10.02 -13.70
CA PHE A 84 20.14 -10.44 -14.04
C PHE A 84 21.15 -10.12 -12.94
N CYS A 85 20.88 -9.11 -12.10
CA CYS A 85 21.73 -8.65 -11.00
C CYS A 85 21.04 -8.86 -9.63
N TRP A 86 20.53 -10.06 -9.36
CA TRP A 86 20.06 -10.56 -8.07
C TRP A 86 21.00 -10.47 -6.84
N VAL A 87 22.25 -10.02 -7.00
CA VAL A 87 23.20 -9.87 -5.87
C VAL A 87 22.72 -8.75 -4.93
N PRO A 88 22.56 -9.00 -3.62
CA PRO A 88 22.05 -8.00 -2.68
C PRO A 88 22.87 -6.71 -2.67
N ILE A 89 24.20 -6.79 -2.77
CA ILE A 89 25.10 -5.64 -2.71
C ILE A 89 24.81 -4.62 -3.83
N LEU A 90 24.53 -5.10 -5.05
CA LEU A 90 24.24 -4.22 -6.20
C LEU A 90 22.82 -3.65 -6.16
N THR A 91 21.87 -4.38 -5.56
CA THR A 91 20.45 -4.03 -5.57
C THR A 91 20.00 -3.27 -4.35
N PHE A 92 20.80 -3.30 -3.27
CA PHE A 92 20.52 -2.62 -2.01
C PHE A 92 20.23 -1.12 -2.14
N PRO A 93 21.04 -0.29 -2.83
CA PRO A 93 20.78 1.16 -2.88
C PRO A 93 19.44 1.50 -3.54
N PHE A 94 19.05 0.76 -4.58
CA PHE A 94 17.76 0.95 -5.23
C PHE A 94 16.60 0.57 -4.30
N LYS A 95 16.73 -0.52 -3.53
CA LYS A 95 15.71 -0.97 -2.58
C LYS A 95 15.54 0.01 -1.42
N LEU A 96 16.62 0.63 -0.95
CA LEU A 96 16.58 1.65 0.08
C LEU A 96 15.79 2.88 -0.41
N ASN A 97 16.10 3.37 -1.61
CA ASN A 97 15.36 4.49 -2.20
C ASN A 97 13.85 4.18 -2.31
N PHE A 98 13.48 2.96 -2.72
CA PHE A 98 12.07 2.57 -2.79
C PHE A 98 11.39 2.48 -1.42
N GLN A 99 12.13 2.13 -0.37
CA GLN A 99 11.61 2.12 1.00
C GLN A 99 11.38 3.54 1.52
N GLU A 100 12.32 4.45 1.28
CA GLU A 100 12.21 5.86 1.66
C GLU A 100 11.06 6.56 0.92
N ASP A 101 10.86 6.22 -0.37
CA ASP A 101 9.76 6.77 -1.18
C ASP A 101 8.37 6.17 -0.84
N GLY A 102 8.31 5.14 0.00
CA GLY A 102 7.07 4.41 0.29
C GLY A 102 6.52 3.62 -0.91
N ALA A 103 7.37 3.30 -1.89
CA ALA A 103 7.01 2.59 -3.12
C ALA A 103 6.96 1.07 -2.90
N ILE A 104 5.97 0.62 -2.13
CA ILE A 104 5.80 -0.79 -1.74
C ILE A 104 5.69 -1.71 -2.96
N LEU A 105 5.05 -1.25 -4.05
CA LEU A 105 4.93 -2.06 -5.27
C LEU A 105 6.30 -2.28 -5.93
N LYS A 106 7.10 -1.23 -6.12
CA LYS A 106 8.44 -1.31 -6.70
C LYS A 106 9.36 -2.22 -5.88
N LEU A 107 9.24 -2.17 -4.56
CA LEU A 107 9.97 -3.06 -3.65
C LEU A 107 9.57 -4.53 -3.83
N LYS A 108 8.27 -4.83 -3.93
CA LYS A 108 7.79 -6.20 -4.19
C LYS A 108 8.21 -6.71 -5.57
N GLN A 109 8.11 -5.88 -6.60
CA GLN A 109 8.54 -6.23 -7.95
C GLN A 109 10.05 -6.50 -7.99
N SER A 110 10.88 -5.62 -7.42
CA SER A 110 12.34 -5.83 -7.39
C SER A 110 12.72 -7.14 -6.68
N ASN A 111 12.09 -7.44 -5.54
CA ASN A 111 12.30 -8.71 -4.84
C ASN A 111 11.85 -9.92 -5.67
N PHE A 112 10.69 -9.83 -6.34
CA PHE A 112 10.20 -10.88 -7.22
C PHE A 112 11.17 -11.16 -8.37
N TYR A 113 11.64 -10.12 -9.09
CA TYR A 113 12.57 -10.29 -10.21
C TYR A 113 13.92 -10.83 -9.74
N SER A 114 14.48 -10.34 -8.63
CA SER A 114 15.72 -10.90 -8.06
C SER A 114 15.59 -12.36 -7.67
N PHE A 115 14.47 -12.76 -7.07
CA PHE A 115 14.23 -14.15 -6.69
C PHE A 115 13.99 -15.05 -7.91
N ALA A 116 13.20 -14.60 -8.89
CA ALA A 116 13.00 -15.33 -10.13
C ALA A 116 14.32 -15.51 -10.90
N GLY A 117 15.12 -14.43 -11.01
CA GLY A 117 16.44 -14.46 -11.62
C GLY A 117 17.37 -15.46 -10.96
N PHE A 118 17.38 -15.49 -9.62
CA PHE A 118 18.11 -16.50 -8.83
C PHE A 118 17.68 -17.92 -9.19
N ILE A 119 16.36 -18.20 -9.20
CA ILE A 119 15.82 -19.54 -9.48
C ILE A 119 16.22 -20.00 -10.88
N PHE A 120 16.00 -19.17 -11.90
CA PHE A 120 16.32 -19.54 -13.28
C PHE A 120 17.84 -19.67 -13.51
N CYS A 121 18.65 -18.86 -12.84
CA CYS A 121 20.10 -19.01 -12.85
C CYS A 121 20.54 -20.33 -12.19
N ALA A 122 19.98 -20.67 -11.03
CA ALA A 122 20.26 -21.92 -10.33
C ALA A 122 19.82 -23.14 -11.14
N MET A 123 18.66 -23.06 -11.79
CA MET A 123 18.16 -24.09 -12.70
C MET A 123 19.07 -24.24 -13.92
N GLY A 124 19.54 -23.14 -14.52
CA GLY A 124 20.51 -23.18 -15.61
C GLY A 124 21.84 -23.84 -15.20
N ALA A 125 22.36 -23.50 -14.02
CA ALA A 125 23.56 -24.13 -13.47
C ALA A 125 23.36 -25.63 -13.20
N LEU A 126 22.19 -26.01 -12.67
CA LEU A 126 21.82 -27.41 -12.48
C LEU A 126 21.75 -28.15 -13.82
N CYS A 127 21.21 -27.53 -14.87
CA CYS A 127 21.17 -28.13 -16.21
C CYS A 127 22.56 -28.38 -16.79
N ILE A 128 23.49 -27.43 -16.61
CA ILE A 128 24.90 -27.61 -17.00
C ILE A 128 25.51 -28.78 -16.24
N TRP A 129 25.34 -28.81 -14.92
CA TRP A 129 25.95 -29.83 -14.06
C TRP A 129 25.39 -31.24 -14.29
N ALA A 130 24.06 -31.38 -14.35
CA ALA A 130 23.39 -32.68 -14.43
C ALA A 130 23.35 -33.25 -15.86
N PHE A 131 23.06 -32.41 -16.86
CA PHE A 131 22.83 -32.86 -18.24
C PHE A 131 23.99 -32.51 -19.19
N LYS A 132 25.07 -31.91 -18.69
CA LYS A 132 26.23 -31.46 -19.48
C LYS A 132 25.83 -30.52 -20.63
N PHE A 133 24.81 -29.70 -20.41
CA PHE A 133 24.37 -28.72 -21.39
C PHE A 133 25.46 -27.69 -21.68
N GLN A 134 25.47 -27.17 -22.91
CA GLN A 134 26.34 -26.06 -23.30
C GLN A 134 25.90 -24.78 -22.58
N LEU A 135 26.86 -23.89 -22.32
CA LEU A 135 26.62 -22.60 -21.67
C LEU A 135 25.53 -21.78 -22.39
N LEU A 136 25.49 -21.82 -23.73
CA LEU A 136 24.47 -21.13 -24.53
C LEU A 136 23.05 -21.61 -24.19
N SER A 137 22.85 -22.91 -23.99
CA SER A 137 21.55 -23.46 -23.61
C SER A 137 21.11 -22.98 -22.22
N ALA A 138 22.04 -22.87 -21.27
CA ALA A 138 21.73 -22.34 -19.93
C ALA A 138 21.39 -20.85 -19.96
N ILE A 139 22.10 -20.05 -20.77
CA ILE A 139 21.77 -18.63 -21.00
C ILE A 139 20.38 -18.52 -21.63
N ALA A 140 20.05 -19.37 -22.62
CA ALA A 140 18.72 -19.38 -23.23
C ALA A 140 17.61 -19.69 -22.20
N VAL A 141 17.81 -20.69 -21.34
CA VAL A 141 16.89 -20.99 -20.22
C VAL A 141 16.72 -19.78 -19.31
N TRP A 142 17.81 -19.07 -19.00
CA TRP A 142 17.76 -17.88 -18.15
C TRP A 142 16.99 -16.72 -18.78
N ILE A 143 17.17 -16.48 -20.08
CA ILE A 143 16.43 -15.46 -20.84
C ILE A 143 14.94 -15.83 -20.97
N VAL A 144 14.62 -17.09 -21.28
CA VAL A 144 13.23 -17.56 -21.34
C VAL A 144 12.55 -17.41 -19.98
N GLY A 145 13.29 -17.66 -18.90
CA GLY A 145 12.82 -17.40 -17.53
C GLY A 145 12.41 -15.96 -17.29
N MET A 146 13.11 -14.98 -17.89
CA MET A 146 12.76 -13.56 -17.78
C MET A 146 11.41 -13.28 -18.45
N LEU A 147 11.17 -13.87 -19.63
CA LEU A 147 9.88 -13.74 -20.32
C LEU A 147 8.74 -14.33 -19.51
N ILE A 148 8.96 -15.50 -18.89
CA ILE A 148 7.97 -16.12 -17.99
C ILE A 148 7.71 -15.21 -16.78
N ALA A 149 8.76 -14.66 -16.15
CA ALA A 149 8.63 -13.74 -15.03
C ALA A 149 7.83 -12.48 -15.40
N LEU A 150 8.06 -11.91 -16.59
CA LEU A 150 7.31 -10.76 -17.11
C LEU A 150 5.81 -11.10 -17.31
N LEU A 151 5.50 -12.28 -17.84
CA LEU A 151 4.11 -12.73 -18.01
C LEU A 151 3.40 -12.97 -16.67
N VAL A 152 4.11 -13.51 -15.68
CA VAL A 152 3.57 -13.73 -14.33
C VAL A 152 3.33 -12.39 -13.62
N ASP A 153 4.27 -11.46 -13.67
CA ASP A 153 4.15 -10.13 -13.06
C ASP A 153 2.96 -9.35 -13.63
N THR A 154 2.87 -9.30 -14.97
CA THR A 154 1.78 -8.59 -15.66
C THR A 154 0.40 -9.15 -15.34
N ARG A 155 0.25 -10.48 -15.20
CA ARG A 155 -1.04 -11.11 -14.89
C ARG A 155 -1.40 -11.12 -13.41
N PHE A 156 -0.47 -11.48 -12.52
CA PHE A 156 -0.81 -11.76 -11.12
C PHE A 156 -0.67 -10.54 -10.22
N ASN A 157 0.36 -9.71 -10.41
CA ASN A 157 0.58 -8.55 -9.54
C ASN A 157 -0.33 -7.40 -9.92
N ARG A 158 -0.40 -7.05 -11.21
CA ARG A 158 -1.19 -5.90 -11.68
C ARG A 158 -2.68 -6.06 -11.37
N ASP A 159 -3.28 -7.16 -11.79
CA ASP A 159 -4.72 -7.36 -11.66
C ASP A 159 -5.20 -7.44 -10.22
N ARG A 160 -4.40 -8.04 -9.32
CA ARG A 160 -4.76 -8.16 -7.90
C ARG A 160 -4.72 -6.79 -7.21
N ILE A 161 -3.76 -5.95 -7.58
CA ILE A 161 -3.59 -4.62 -7.01
C ILE A 161 -4.71 -3.70 -7.49
N VAL A 162 -4.95 -3.64 -8.81
CA VAL A 162 -6.05 -2.87 -9.40
C VAL A 162 -7.39 -3.26 -8.77
N ARG A 163 -7.68 -4.56 -8.65
CA ARG A 163 -8.93 -5.04 -8.01
C ARG A 163 -9.06 -4.66 -6.54
N ARG A 164 -7.97 -4.65 -5.76
CA ARG A 164 -8.02 -4.20 -4.36
C ARG A 164 -8.31 -2.70 -4.28
N PHE A 165 -7.73 -1.92 -5.17
CA PHE A 165 -7.94 -0.47 -5.19
C PHE A 165 -9.32 -0.08 -5.71
N GLU A 166 -9.83 -0.73 -6.75
CA GLU A 166 -11.22 -0.55 -7.20
C GLU A 166 -12.21 -0.80 -6.05
N LYS A 167 -11.94 -1.79 -5.19
CA LYS A 167 -12.75 -2.03 -3.99
C LYS A 167 -12.68 -0.88 -3.00
N ILE A 168 -11.49 -0.34 -2.73
CA ILE A 168 -11.31 0.80 -1.81
C ILE A 168 -12.02 2.05 -2.33
N ILE A 169 -11.86 2.38 -3.62
CA ILE A 169 -12.54 3.51 -4.27
C ILE A 169 -14.06 3.30 -4.23
N LYS A 170 -14.54 2.10 -4.55
CA LYS A 170 -15.98 1.79 -4.52
C LYS A 170 -16.57 1.88 -3.11
N SER A 171 -15.91 1.34 -2.09
CA SER A 171 -16.36 1.49 -0.69
C SER A 171 -16.38 2.95 -0.27
N HIS A 172 -15.42 3.73 -0.75
CA HIS A 172 -15.34 5.14 -0.42
C HIS A 172 -16.47 5.97 -1.05
N ASN A 173 -16.71 5.78 -2.34
CA ASN A 173 -17.83 6.41 -3.04
C ASN A 173 -19.19 6.05 -2.43
N ALA A 174 -19.33 4.81 -1.91
CA ALA A 174 -20.53 4.42 -1.18
C ALA A 174 -20.71 5.21 0.12
N ILE A 175 -19.64 5.43 0.89
CA ILE A 175 -19.68 6.23 2.13
C ILE A 175 -20.06 7.69 1.84
N ILE A 176 -19.49 8.30 0.80
CA ILE A 176 -19.83 9.68 0.40
C ILE A 176 -21.31 9.76 0.03
N LYS A 177 -21.78 8.84 -0.82
CA LYS A 177 -23.18 8.81 -1.25
C LYS A 177 -24.13 8.62 -0.08
N GLN A 178 -23.75 7.84 0.92
CA GLN A 178 -24.57 7.63 2.12
C GLN A 178 -24.64 8.89 2.99
N ARG A 179 -23.51 9.56 3.22
CA ARG A 179 -23.50 10.84 3.96
C ARG A 179 -24.30 11.95 3.28
N SER A 180 -24.30 12.01 1.94
CA SER A 180 -25.13 12.99 1.22
C SER A 180 -26.62 12.71 1.38
N ILE A 181 -27.03 11.43 1.40
CA ILE A 181 -28.43 11.03 1.62
C ILE A 181 -28.87 11.37 3.05
N ASP A 182 -28.01 11.08 4.04
CA ASP A 182 -28.31 11.36 5.45
C ASP A 182 -28.47 12.87 5.70
N GLN A 183 -27.64 13.72 5.07
CA GLN A 183 -27.80 15.18 5.14
C GLN A 183 -29.11 15.68 4.52
N ASP A 184 -29.50 15.19 3.34
CA ASP A 184 -30.77 15.56 2.70
C ASP A 184 -31.98 15.10 3.52
N SER A 185 -31.90 13.92 4.15
CA SER A 185 -32.99 13.39 4.98
C SER A 185 -33.20 14.18 6.28
N SER A 186 -32.14 14.80 6.81
CA SER A 186 -32.22 15.66 8.01
C SER A 186 -32.79 17.06 7.75
N GLN A 187 -33.02 17.42 6.48
CA GLN A 187 -33.64 18.68 6.08
C GLN A 187 -35.12 18.53 5.66
N LEU A 188 -35.65 17.31 5.68
CA LEU A 188 -37.08 17.07 5.44
C LEU A 188 -37.86 17.32 6.75
N PRO A 189 -38.90 18.19 6.72
CA PRO A 189 -39.66 18.64 7.88
C PRO A 189 -40.54 17.55 8.52
#